data_AF-A0A4S4FYR7-F1
#
_entry.id   AF-A0A4S4FYR7-F1
#
_cell.length_a   1.000
_cell.length_b   1.000
_cell.length_c   1.000
_cell.angle_alpha   90.00
_cell.angle_beta   90.00
_cell.angle_gamma   90.00
#
_symmetry.space_group_name_H-M   'P 1'
#
loop_
_entity.id
_entity.type
_entity.pdbx_description
1 polymer ?
#
loop_
_entity_poly.entity_id
_entity_poly.type
_entity_poly.pdbx_seq_one_letter_code
_entity_poly.pdbx_strand_id
1 'polypeptide(L)'
;MKRGFLEACVLAVLSRGESYGYQIIKDVPPSLGLTESTLYPLLKRLEGASCIAVRSAEHNGRLRKYYRITTEGRARVEIFIEEWNEVEAIYRFVREAAVGGAPVTVAPADVVTAAAAVPAAPALAAASAPPAPTGITETAMTTAAATVPAAPPAPSPTKDLRTEGAAS
;
A
#
# COMPACT_ATOMS: atom_id res chain seq x y z
N MET A 1 10.35 -19.23 -0.92
CA MET A 1 9.27 -19.29 -1.94
C MET A 1 8.24 -18.19 -1.75
N LYS A 2 7.08 -18.37 -1.07
CA LYS A 2 5.94 -17.40 -1.07
C LYS A 2 6.27 -15.90 -0.86
N ARG A 3 7.27 -15.56 -0.03
CA ARG A 3 7.60 -14.16 0.30
C ARG A 3 8.06 -13.33 -0.91
N GLY A 4 8.82 -13.93 -1.84
CA GLY A 4 9.29 -13.24 -3.05
C GLY A 4 8.14 -12.91 -4.02
N PHE A 5 7.22 -13.86 -4.23
CA PHE A 5 5.99 -13.62 -4.99
C PHE A 5 5.18 -12.44 -4.44
N LEU A 6 5.03 -12.36 -3.11
CA LEU A 6 4.23 -11.30 -2.49
C LEU A 6 4.90 -9.91 -2.60
N GLU A 7 6.23 -9.86 -2.65
CA GLU A 7 7.00 -8.65 -3.01
C GLU A 7 6.77 -8.28 -4.49
N ALA A 8 6.96 -9.24 -5.40
CA ALA A 8 6.78 -9.04 -6.84
C ALA A 8 5.35 -8.64 -7.24
N CYS A 9 4.32 -9.25 -6.66
CA CYS A 9 2.92 -8.90 -6.94
C CYS A 9 2.56 -7.48 -6.49
N VAL A 10 3.06 -7.02 -5.34
CA VAL A 10 2.84 -5.62 -4.89
C VAL A 10 3.57 -4.63 -5.78
N LEU A 11 4.78 -4.94 -6.23
CA LEU A 11 5.50 -4.14 -7.23
C LEU A 11 4.77 -4.13 -8.59
N ALA A 12 4.22 -5.26 -9.05
CA ALA A 12 3.46 -5.37 -10.28
C ALA A 12 2.10 -4.65 -10.26
N VAL A 13 1.50 -4.44 -9.08
CA VAL A 13 0.38 -3.49 -8.90
C VAL A 13 0.89 -2.05 -9.01
N LEU A 14 1.98 -1.71 -8.31
CA LEU A 14 2.57 -0.37 -8.29
C LEU A 14 3.27 0.07 -9.60
N SER A 15 3.43 -0.83 -10.57
CA SER A 15 3.90 -0.50 -11.93
C SER A 15 2.79 -0.01 -12.84
N ARG A 16 1.53 -0.36 -12.57
CA ARG A 16 0.35 0.15 -13.29
C ARG A 16 0.02 1.61 -12.93
N GLY A 17 0.35 2.02 -11.71
CA GLY A 17 0.08 3.35 -11.19
C GLY A 17 0.47 3.49 -9.73
N GLU A 18 0.37 4.71 -9.22
CA GLU A 18 0.50 4.97 -7.79
C GLU A 18 -0.76 4.53 -7.02
N SER A 19 -0.59 3.97 -5.82
CA SER A 19 -1.70 3.43 -5.02
C SER A 19 -1.48 3.58 -3.53
N TYR A 20 -2.57 3.59 -2.76
CA TYR A 20 -2.55 3.61 -1.29
C TYR A 20 -2.82 2.20 -0.75
N GLY A 21 -2.37 1.91 0.48
CA GLY A 21 -2.26 0.52 0.97
C GLY A 21 -3.52 -0.35 0.85
N TYR A 22 -4.69 0.18 1.19
CA TYR A 22 -5.97 -0.53 1.05
C TYR A 22 -6.35 -0.89 -0.40
N GLN A 23 -5.94 -0.06 -1.37
CA GLN A 23 -6.15 -0.34 -2.79
C GLN A 23 -5.22 -1.47 -3.27
N ILE A 24 -3.96 -1.48 -2.82
CA ILE A 24 -3.00 -2.56 -3.11
C ILE A 24 -3.54 -3.93 -2.62
N ILE A 25 -4.21 -3.98 -1.46
CA ILE A 25 -4.84 -5.22 -0.95
C ILE A 25 -5.98 -5.71 -1.85
N LYS A 26 -6.69 -4.82 -2.56
CA LYS A 26 -7.76 -5.19 -3.50
C LYS A 26 -7.24 -5.64 -4.87
N ASP A 27 -6.15 -5.04 -5.34
CA ASP A 27 -5.61 -5.27 -6.67
C ASP A 27 -4.68 -6.50 -6.74
N VAL A 28 -4.18 -6.98 -5.60
CA VAL A 28 -3.42 -8.23 -5.49
C VAL A 28 -4.37 -9.45 -5.46
N PRO A 29 -4.05 -10.57 -6.15
CA PRO A 29 -4.93 -11.75 -6.17
C PRO A 29 -5.24 -12.31 -4.77
N PRO A 30 -6.50 -12.70 -4.48
CA PRO A 30 -6.89 -13.21 -3.17
C PRO A 30 -6.19 -14.54 -2.81
N SER A 31 -5.75 -15.30 -3.80
CA SER A 31 -4.93 -16.51 -3.65
C SER A 31 -3.56 -16.26 -2.98
N LEU A 32 -3.08 -15.01 -2.97
CA LEU A 32 -1.86 -14.62 -2.26
C LEU A 32 -2.08 -14.43 -0.75
N GLY A 33 -3.33 -14.27 -0.30
CA GLY A 33 -3.66 -14.06 1.12
C GLY A 33 -3.11 -12.76 1.71
N LEU A 34 -2.98 -11.69 0.90
CA LEU A 34 -2.43 -10.41 1.34
C LEU A 34 -3.38 -9.73 2.35
N THR A 35 -2.85 -9.40 3.52
CA THR A 35 -3.56 -8.73 4.63
C THR A 35 -2.91 -7.39 4.94
N GLU A 36 -3.63 -6.51 5.65
CA GLU A 36 -3.05 -5.25 6.14
C GLU A 36 -1.85 -5.49 7.09
N SER A 37 -1.93 -6.53 7.92
CA SER A 37 -0.85 -6.98 8.81
C SER A 37 0.39 -7.52 8.10
N THR A 38 0.28 -7.97 6.85
CA THR A 38 1.42 -8.40 6.02
C THR A 38 1.88 -7.31 5.05
N LEU A 39 0.99 -6.42 4.61
CA LEU A 39 1.29 -5.31 3.71
C LEU A 39 2.26 -4.29 4.33
N TYR A 40 1.98 -3.71 5.51
CA TYR A 40 2.84 -2.63 6.02
C TYR A 40 4.30 -3.07 6.30
N PRO A 41 4.57 -4.26 6.87
CA PRO A 41 5.93 -4.80 6.96
C PRO A 41 6.59 -5.10 5.62
N LEU A 42 5.80 -5.38 4.58
CA LEU A 42 6.29 -5.53 3.20
C LEU A 42 6.70 -4.19 2.61
N LEU A 43 5.79 -3.20 2.64
CA LEU A 43 6.03 -1.87 2.10
C LEU A 43 7.25 -1.21 2.76
N LYS A 44 7.39 -1.31 4.09
CA LYS A 44 8.59 -0.81 4.80
C LYS A 44 9.89 -1.49 4.34
N ARG A 45 9.85 -2.76 3.93
CA ARG A 45 11.01 -3.48 3.37
C ARG A 45 11.29 -3.11 1.92
N LEU A 46 10.26 -2.86 1.11
CA LEU A 46 10.42 -2.36 -0.27
C LEU A 46 10.92 -0.91 -0.29
N GLU A 47 10.49 -0.09 0.67
CA GLU A 47 10.95 1.29 0.90
C GLU A 47 12.42 1.30 1.34
N GLY A 48 12.79 0.46 2.34
CA GLY A 48 14.19 0.29 2.76
C GLY A 48 15.10 -0.41 1.74
N ALA A 49 14.53 -0.96 0.67
CA ALA A 49 15.25 -1.53 -0.48
C ALA A 49 15.10 -0.65 -1.74
N SER A 50 14.74 0.63 -1.59
CA SER A 50 14.60 1.63 -2.65
C SER A 50 13.67 1.26 -3.82
N CYS A 51 12.89 0.18 -3.71
CA CYS A 51 12.01 -0.33 -4.75
C CYS A 51 10.70 0.47 -4.88
N ILE A 52 10.30 1.18 -3.82
CA ILE A 52 9.12 2.08 -3.82
C ILE A 52 9.46 3.43 -3.19
N ALA A 53 8.87 4.48 -3.74
CA ALA A 53 8.85 5.82 -3.16
C ALA A 53 7.49 6.08 -2.48
N VAL A 54 7.51 6.80 -1.37
CA VAL A 54 6.31 7.18 -0.61
C VAL A 54 6.06 8.68 -0.74
N ARG A 55 4.82 9.07 -1.02
CA ARG A 55 4.37 10.48 -0.97
C ARG A 55 3.14 10.61 -0.07
N SER A 56 3.09 11.66 0.73
CA SER A 56 1.87 12.07 1.44
C SER A 56 1.06 13.01 0.56
N ALA A 57 -0.23 12.80 0.45
CA ALA A 57 -1.13 13.68 -0.30
C ALA A 57 -2.52 13.70 0.31
N GLU A 58 -3.22 14.82 0.16
CA GLU A 58 -4.58 14.96 0.64
C GLU A 58 -5.57 14.23 -0.28
N HIS A 59 -6.50 13.49 0.32
CA HIS A 59 -7.62 12.87 -0.37
C HIS A 59 -8.83 12.85 0.57
N ASN A 60 -9.87 13.61 0.19
CA ASN A 60 -11.11 13.83 0.96
C ASN A 60 -10.84 14.39 2.37
N GLY A 61 -10.15 15.52 2.47
CA GLY A 61 -9.89 16.22 3.75
C GLY A 61 -8.93 15.47 4.70
N ARG A 62 -8.23 14.44 4.21
CA ARG A 62 -7.33 13.60 5.01
C ARG A 62 -6.04 13.30 4.26
N LEU A 63 -4.91 13.44 4.96
CA LEU A 63 -3.60 13.08 4.43
C LEU A 63 -3.48 11.55 4.33
N ARG A 64 -3.19 11.02 3.14
CA ARG A 64 -2.97 9.60 2.86
C ARG A 64 -1.55 9.37 2.32
N LYS A 65 -0.98 8.21 2.64
CA LYS A 65 0.27 7.73 2.02
C LYS A 65 -0.06 7.02 0.71
N TYR A 66 0.55 7.52 -0.36
CA TYR A 66 0.59 6.89 -1.69
C TYR A 66 1.98 6.30 -1.93
N TYR A 67 2.01 5.16 -2.57
CA TYR A 67 3.20 4.41 -2.93
C TYR A 67 3.34 4.41 -4.46
N ARG A 68 4.57 4.51 -4.97
CA ARG A 68 4.89 4.48 -6.41
C ARG A 68 6.15 3.66 -6.62
N ILE A 69 6.19 2.80 -7.64
CA ILE A 69 7.39 2.01 -7.94
C ILE A 69 8.53 2.89 -8.49
N THR A 70 9.76 2.62 -8.04
CA THR A 70 10.98 3.25 -8.56
C THR A 70 11.51 2.52 -9.80
N THR A 71 12.63 2.98 -10.35
CA THR A 71 13.35 2.25 -11.41
C THR A 71 13.95 0.95 -10.88
N GLU A 72 14.52 0.96 -9.67
CA GLU A 72 15.03 -0.25 -9.00
C GLU A 72 13.90 -1.26 -8.75
N GLY A 73 12.72 -0.80 -8.33
CA GLY A 73 11.56 -1.67 -8.16
C GLY A 73 11.08 -2.31 -9.47
N ARG A 74 11.19 -1.61 -10.61
CA ARG A 74 10.90 -2.19 -11.94
C ARG A 74 11.92 -3.27 -12.30
N ALA A 75 13.22 -2.97 -12.19
CA ALA A 75 14.28 -3.96 -12.45
C ALA A 75 14.14 -5.19 -11.53
N ARG A 76 13.70 -5.00 -10.27
CA ARG A 76 13.43 -6.11 -9.34
C ARG A 76 12.29 -7.03 -9.79
N VAL A 77 11.27 -6.50 -10.47
CA VAL A 77 10.19 -7.29 -11.09
C VAL A 77 10.67 -7.99 -12.37
N GLU A 78 11.49 -7.32 -13.18
CA GLU A 78 12.05 -7.85 -14.42
C GLU A 78 12.95 -9.08 -14.15
N ILE A 79 13.91 -8.96 -13.24
CA ILE A 79 14.74 -10.08 -12.76
C ILE A 79 13.89 -11.22 -12.19
N PHE A 80 12.80 -10.90 -11.45
CA PHE A 80 11.89 -11.91 -10.93
C PHE A 80 11.12 -12.65 -12.04
N ILE A 81 10.78 -11.97 -13.15
CA ILE A 81 10.16 -12.62 -14.31
C ILE A 81 11.17 -13.56 -15.00
N GLU A 82 12.43 -13.14 -15.15
CA GLU A 82 13.50 -13.98 -15.70
C GLU A 82 13.73 -15.24 -14.83
N GLU A 83 13.88 -15.08 -13.51
CA GLU A 83 13.97 -16.20 -12.53
C GLU A 83 12.79 -17.19 -12.67
N TRP A 84 11.56 -16.70 -12.91
CA TRP A 84 10.38 -17.56 -13.00
C TRP A 84 10.13 -18.17 -14.37
N ASN A 85 10.67 -17.61 -15.46
CA ASN A 85 10.61 -18.21 -16.79
C ASN A 85 11.40 -19.54 -16.83
N GLU A 86 12.57 -19.60 -16.19
CA GLU A 86 13.35 -20.85 -16.07
C GLU A 86 12.58 -21.91 -15.24
N VAL A 87 11.98 -21.49 -14.11
CA VAL A 87 11.17 -22.39 -13.28
C VAL A 87 9.91 -22.87 -14.01
N GLU A 88 9.27 -22.03 -14.84
CA GLU A 88 8.13 -22.48 -15.65
C GLU A 88 8.57 -23.48 -16.73
N ALA A 89 9.72 -23.29 -17.38
CA ALA A 89 10.25 -24.24 -18.36
C ALA A 89 10.51 -25.62 -17.73
N ILE A 90 11.12 -25.66 -16.53
CA ILE A 90 11.34 -26.90 -15.77
C ILE A 90 10.00 -27.52 -15.35
N TYR A 91 9.06 -26.74 -14.83
CA TYR A 91 7.73 -27.22 -14.43
C TYR A 91 6.94 -27.77 -15.63
N ARG A 92 7.04 -27.12 -16.79
CA ARG A 92 6.43 -27.54 -18.06
C ARG A 92 6.96 -28.90 -18.50
N PHE A 93 8.28 -29.09 -18.51
CA PHE A 93 8.91 -30.38 -18.81
C PHE A 93 8.45 -31.49 -17.86
N VAL A 94 8.44 -31.24 -16.54
CA VAL A 94 7.97 -32.22 -15.54
C VAL A 94 6.49 -32.58 -15.76
N ARG A 95 5.65 -31.58 -16.07
CA ARG A 95 4.22 -31.79 -16.36
C ARG A 95 4.01 -32.61 -17.64
N GLU A 96 4.75 -32.34 -18.69
CA GLU A 96 4.65 -33.05 -19.98
C GLU A 96 5.13 -34.50 -19.86
N ALA A 97 6.22 -34.73 -19.13
CA ALA A 97 6.70 -36.07 -18.80
C ALA A 97 5.68 -36.86 -17.93
N ALA A 98 5.01 -36.20 -16.99
CA ALA A 98 4.03 -36.83 -16.10
C ALA A 98 2.65 -37.09 -16.75
N VAL A 99 2.23 -36.29 -17.74
CA VAL A 99 0.93 -36.43 -18.43
C VAL A 99 0.96 -37.47 -19.55
N GLY A 100 2.15 -37.79 -20.09
CA GLY A 100 2.35 -39.01 -20.88
C GLY A 100 1.79 -38.96 -22.31
N GLY A 101 2.38 -38.13 -23.16
CA GLY A 101 2.34 -38.35 -24.61
C GLY A 101 1.26 -37.61 -25.40
N ALA A 102 1.33 -36.28 -25.45
CA ALA A 102 0.84 -35.51 -26.59
C ALA A 102 1.68 -34.22 -26.77
N PRO A 103 2.29 -33.97 -27.94
CA PRO A 103 2.96 -32.70 -28.19
C PRO A 103 1.91 -31.60 -28.42
N VAL A 104 1.59 -30.85 -27.35
CA VAL A 104 0.86 -29.59 -27.50
C VAL A 104 1.83 -28.56 -28.08
N THR A 105 1.95 -28.54 -29.40
CA THR A 105 2.74 -27.54 -30.15
C THR A 105 2.08 -26.18 -30.03
N VAL A 106 2.29 -25.51 -28.89
CA VAL A 106 2.34 -24.06 -28.87
C VAL A 106 3.67 -23.64 -29.48
N ALA A 107 3.59 -22.90 -30.60
CA ALA A 107 4.73 -22.28 -31.25
C ALA A 107 5.52 -21.41 -30.24
N PRO A 108 6.80 -21.10 -30.50
CA PRO A 108 7.52 -20.12 -29.68
C PRO A 108 6.70 -18.82 -29.65
N ALA A 109 6.16 -18.48 -28.47
CA ALA A 109 5.58 -17.16 -28.24
C ALA A 109 6.69 -16.14 -28.52
N ASP A 110 6.41 -15.19 -29.39
CA ASP A 110 7.42 -14.45 -30.15
C ASP A 110 8.46 -13.74 -29.28
N VAL A 111 9.54 -13.32 -29.96
CA VAL A 111 10.43 -12.26 -29.45
C VAL A 111 9.60 -10.99 -29.26
N VAL A 112 9.02 -10.84 -28.07
CA VAL A 112 8.33 -9.63 -27.64
C VAL A 112 9.37 -8.54 -27.44
N THR A 113 9.74 -7.91 -28.57
CA THR A 113 10.38 -6.59 -28.60
C THR A 113 9.33 -5.57 -28.18
N ALA A 114 8.99 -5.61 -26.90
CA ALA A 114 8.32 -4.55 -26.19
C ALA A 114 9.34 -4.09 -25.12
N ALA A 115 9.99 -2.93 -25.24
CA ALA A 115 9.53 -1.72 -25.93
C ALA A 115 8.08 -1.34 -25.57
N ALA A 116 7.58 -1.92 -24.46
CA ALA A 116 6.41 -1.43 -23.75
C ALA A 116 6.82 -0.12 -23.09
N ALA A 117 6.78 0.97 -23.86
CA ALA A 117 6.75 2.31 -23.32
C ALA A 117 5.57 2.34 -22.34
N VAL A 118 5.86 2.34 -21.04
CA VAL A 118 4.86 2.53 -19.99
C VAL A 118 4.15 3.84 -20.34
N PRO A 119 2.84 3.81 -20.69
CA PRO A 119 2.19 4.99 -21.22
C PRO A 119 2.27 6.10 -20.19
N ALA A 120 2.78 7.26 -20.61
CA ALA A 120 2.77 8.45 -19.78
C ALA A 120 1.33 8.69 -19.30
N ALA A 121 1.19 8.95 -17.99
CA ALA A 121 -0.06 8.69 -17.28
C ALA A 121 -1.28 9.38 -17.93
N PRO A 122 -2.45 8.70 -18.00
CA PRO A 122 -3.71 9.43 -18.02
C PRO A 122 -3.80 10.20 -16.69
N ALA A 123 -3.91 11.52 -16.77
CA ALA A 123 -4.01 12.35 -15.59
C ALA A 123 -5.33 12.09 -14.84
N LEU A 124 -5.26 12.06 -13.51
CA LEU A 124 -6.27 12.58 -12.57
C LEU A 124 -7.75 12.48 -13.03
N ALA A 125 -8.26 11.26 -13.24
CA ALA A 125 -9.67 11.03 -13.50
C ALA A 125 -10.46 10.89 -12.18
N ALA A 126 -11.55 11.64 -12.02
CA ALA A 126 -12.20 11.83 -10.73
C ALA A 126 -13.37 10.86 -10.45
N ALA A 127 -13.38 10.30 -9.24
CA ALA A 127 -14.55 9.78 -8.54
C ALA A 127 -14.28 9.81 -7.02
N SER A 128 -15.16 10.25 -6.14
CA SER A 128 -16.54 10.72 -6.29
C SER A 128 -16.79 11.92 -5.37
N ALA A 129 -17.62 12.88 -5.80
CA ALA A 129 -17.99 14.06 -5.03
C ALA A 129 -19.53 14.15 -4.84
N PRO A 130 -20.04 14.09 -3.59
CA PRO A 130 -21.42 14.49 -3.29
C PRO A 130 -21.55 16.03 -3.28
N PRO A 131 -22.78 16.57 -3.46
CA PRO A 131 -22.99 18.01 -3.69
C PRO A 131 -22.80 18.89 -2.46
N ALA A 132 -22.58 20.18 -2.70
CA ALA A 132 -22.35 21.20 -1.68
C ALA A 132 -23.64 21.58 -0.90
N PRO A 133 -23.52 21.93 0.40
CA PRO A 133 -24.56 22.66 1.11
C PRO A 133 -24.55 24.14 0.69
N THR A 134 -25.69 24.66 0.20
CA THR A 134 -25.88 26.09 -0.10
C THR A 134 -25.84 26.90 1.20
N GLY A 135 -25.05 27.98 1.25
CA GLY A 135 -24.90 28.81 2.45
C GLY A 135 -25.18 30.30 2.24
N ILE A 136 -26.26 30.78 2.87
CA ILE A 136 -26.61 32.14 3.38
C ILE A 136 -27.98 31.98 4.08
N THR A 137 -28.38 32.68 5.14
CA THR A 137 -27.83 33.84 5.88
C THR A 137 -27.17 33.39 7.22
N GLU A 138 -26.76 34.20 8.22
CA GLU A 138 -27.03 35.62 8.53
C GLU A 138 -25.93 36.30 9.36
N THR A 139 -25.95 37.64 9.37
CA THR A 139 -25.06 38.51 10.14
C THR A 139 -25.45 38.59 11.61
N ALA A 140 -24.51 38.31 12.53
CA ALA A 140 -24.64 38.68 13.94
C ALA A 140 -23.29 39.15 14.53
N MET A 141 -23.09 40.48 14.56
CA MET A 141 -21.97 41.13 15.23
C MET A 141 -22.42 41.57 16.63
N THR A 142 -21.86 41.01 17.72
CA THR A 142 -21.92 41.66 19.03
C THR A 142 -20.78 41.30 19.98
N THR A 143 -20.60 42.17 20.97
CA THR A 143 -19.38 42.42 21.75
C THR A 143 -19.31 41.67 23.08
N ALA A 144 -18.17 41.01 23.37
CA ALA A 144 -17.55 40.86 24.71
C ALA A 144 -16.18 40.13 24.55
N ALA A 145 -15.00 40.63 24.94
CA ALA A 145 -14.55 41.21 26.22
C ALA A 145 -14.23 40.17 27.32
N ALA A 146 -13.04 39.55 27.26
CA ALA A 146 -12.38 38.88 28.39
C ALA A 146 -10.84 38.84 28.19
N THR A 147 -10.09 39.05 29.27
CA THR A 147 -8.66 39.40 29.25
C THR A 147 -7.83 38.40 30.08
N VAL A 148 -6.85 37.70 29.47
CA VAL A 148 -5.49 37.35 29.99
C VAL A 148 -5.41 36.45 31.27
N PRO A 149 -4.31 35.70 31.58
CA PRO A 149 -3.17 35.16 30.82
C PRO A 149 -3.04 33.60 30.92
N ALA A 150 -1.87 33.07 30.54
CA ALA A 150 -1.40 31.70 30.73
C ALA A 150 -1.20 31.24 32.19
N ALA A 151 -1.14 29.91 32.40
CA ALA A 151 -0.66 29.25 33.62
C ALA A 151 0.21 28.02 33.28
N PRO A 152 1.42 27.86 33.86
CA PRO A 152 2.27 26.69 33.70
C PRO A 152 2.14 25.73 34.93
N PRO A 153 3.09 24.82 35.22
CA PRO A 153 2.83 23.39 35.33
C PRO A 153 2.45 22.87 36.75
N ALA A 154 2.08 21.59 36.81
CA ALA A 154 1.66 20.89 38.03
C ALA A 154 2.80 20.64 39.05
N PRO A 155 2.42 20.47 40.33
CA PRO A 155 2.97 19.39 41.14
C PRO A 155 1.89 18.52 41.82
N SER A 156 2.27 17.28 42.17
CA SER A 156 1.43 16.30 42.86
C SER A 156 1.27 16.58 44.37
N PRO A 157 0.15 16.16 44.99
CA PRO A 157 0.08 15.93 46.43
C PRO A 157 -0.06 14.45 46.79
N THR A 158 0.83 13.99 47.67
CA THR A 158 0.65 12.79 48.52
C THR A 158 -0.66 12.88 49.33
N LYS A 159 -1.28 11.74 49.64
CA LYS A 159 -2.09 11.64 50.87
C LYS A 159 -1.95 10.29 51.56
N ASP A 160 -1.66 10.34 52.85
CA ASP A 160 -1.36 9.21 53.73
C ASP A 160 -2.59 8.55 54.39
N LEU A 161 -2.39 7.27 54.73
CA LEU A 161 -2.86 6.53 55.92
C LEU A 161 -4.36 6.24 56.19
N ARG A 162 -4.55 5.04 56.80
CA ARG A 162 -5.66 4.60 57.69
C ARG A 162 -7.05 4.39 57.05
N THR A 163 -7.98 3.54 57.54
CA THR A 163 -8.16 2.66 58.74
C THR A 163 -9.18 1.56 58.34
N GLU A 164 -9.30 0.32 58.85
CA GLU A 164 -8.56 -0.56 59.78
C GLU A 164 -9.11 -2.03 59.64
N GLY A 165 -8.41 -3.04 60.18
CA GLY A 165 -8.97 -4.37 60.53
C GLY A 165 -8.73 -5.55 59.56
N ALA A 166 -8.78 -6.82 59.98
CA ALA A 166 -8.84 -7.40 61.34
C ALA A 166 -8.28 -8.85 61.31
N ALA A 167 -7.85 -9.38 62.46
CA ALA A 167 -7.17 -10.67 62.55
C ALA A 167 -8.06 -11.84 63.01
N SER A 168 -7.78 -13.05 62.50
CA SER A 168 -7.89 -14.35 63.18
C SER A 168 -7.06 -15.38 62.42
#